data_AF-A0A9R0U262-F1
#
_entry.id   AF-A0A9R0U262-F1
#
_cell.length_a   1.000
_cell.length_b   1.000
_cell.length_c   1.000
_cell.angle_alpha   90.00
_cell.angle_beta   90.00
_cell.angle_gamma   90.00
#
_symmetry.space_group_name_H-M   'P 1'
#
loop_
_entity.id
_entity.type
_entity.pdbx_description
1 polymer ?
#
loop_
_entity_poly.entity_id
_entity_poly.type
_entity_poly.pdbx_seq_one_letter_code
_entity_poly.pdbx_strand_id
1 'polypeptide(L)'
;MFILGETKPLSWAMRVRAALYVAQALEYCTLKGRALYHDLHAYRVLFDVDGNPRLSCFGLMKNSRDGKSYSTNLAFTPPEYLKTGRVIPESVVYSFGTILLDLLSGKHIPPSHALDLIRGRNITVLMDSCLDGHVSSSDGTEMVRLASRCLQYEARDRPNLKAVVSALASLQKDASAPSHTLLGISQDAVKENAEQVSFSATEKAYATADLEQVHELLENEGYDEDETASFKVSLSSWPGQPSESIQVKKNGDDAFQSKDFTTVLECYSRFIDTGAMDSPTMLVRRGFANVVLGRMEDALEDARRAEGISPEWPTAHYLQGMALIGLGMELDGHEKLRIAASLEAQRTGRN
;
A
#
# COMPACT_ATOMS: atom_id res chain seq x y z
N MET A 1 -10.60 -2.77 17.18
CA MET A 1 -9.68 -2.36 16.12
C MET A 1 -10.33 -2.66 14.77
N PHE A 2 -11.18 -1.74 14.34
CA PHE A 2 -11.46 -1.38 12.95
C PHE A 2 -11.52 0.14 13.01
N ILE A 3 -10.34 0.74 12.93
CA ILE A 3 -10.11 2.15 13.18
C ILE A 3 -9.51 2.66 11.87
N LEU A 4 -10.30 3.39 11.08
CA LEU A 4 -9.72 4.45 10.26
C LEU A 4 -9.09 5.44 11.23
N GLY A 5 -7.91 6.00 10.92
CA GLY A 5 -7.16 6.91 11.77
C GLY A 5 -8.01 7.73 12.75
N GLU A 6 -7.65 7.63 14.03
CA GLU A 6 -8.15 8.37 15.18
C GLU A 6 -9.68 8.69 15.26
N THR A 7 -10.38 7.89 16.07
CA THR A 7 -11.52 8.22 16.98
C THR A 7 -12.98 7.83 16.66
N LYS A 8 -13.34 7.17 15.52
CA LYS A 8 -14.74 6.73 15.32
C LYS A 8 -14.91 5.22 15.03
N PRO A 9 -15.74 4.49 15.81
CA PRO A 9 -16.05 3.10 15.54
C PRO A 9 -16.92 2.96 14.29
N LEU A 10 -16.74 1.87 13.54
CA LEU A 10 -17.55 1.58 12.35
C LEU A 10 -19.04 1.44 12.71
N SER A 11 -19.91 1.99 11.86
CA SER A 11 -21.35 1.76 11.91
C SER A 11 -21.70 0.29 11.63
N TRP A 12 -22.86 -0.17 12.08
CA TRP A 12 -23.35 -1.53 11.77
C TRP A 12 -23.37 -1.81 10.27
N ALA A 13 -23.92 -0.88 9.49
CA ALA A 13 -24.00 -1.02 8.03
C ALA A 13 -22.62 -1.20 7.38
N MET A 14 -21.60 -0.49 7.87
CA MET A 14 -20.23 -0.65 7.38
C MET A 14 -19.59 -1.97 7.85
N ARG A 15 -19.86 -2.42 9.08
CA ARG A 15 -19.37 -3.71 9.58
C ARG A 15 -19.92 -4.87 8.76
N VAL A 16 -21.23 -4.87 8.47
CA VAL A 16 -21.87 -5.87 7.61
C VAL A 16 -21.28 -5.81 6.20
N ARG A 17 -21.08 -4.61 5.64
CA ARG A 17 -20.49 -4.43 4.31
C ARG A 17 -19.07 -4.95 4.22
N ALA A 18 -18.23 -4.66 5.22
CA ALA A 18 -16.88 -5.18 5.32
C ALA A 18 -16.86 -6.71 5.35
N ALA A 19 -17.69 -7.32 6.21
CA ALA A 19 -17.83 -8.78 6.24
C ALA A 19 -18.25 -9.35 4.89
N LEU A 20 -19.26 -8.75 4.25
CA LEU A 20 -19.80 -9.22 2.98
C LEU A 20 -18.76 -9.14 1.85
N TYR A 21 -18.08 -8.01 1.72
CA TYR A 21 -17.08 -7.80 0.65
C TYR A 21 -15.89 -8.74 0.81
N VAL A 22 -15.43 -8.96 2.05
CA VAL A 22 -14.36 -9.94 2.33
C VAL A 22 -14.84 -11.35 1.99
N ALA A 23 -16.05 -11.73 2.39
CA ALA A 23 -16.60 -13.06 2.07
C ALA A 23 -16.72 -13.28 0.55
N GLN A 24 -17.18 -12.28 -0.19
CA GLN A 24 -17.26 -12.32 -1.66
C GLN A 24 -15.88 -12.42 -2.31
N ALA A 25 -14.89 -11.69 -1.80
CA ALA A 25 -13.52 -11.77 -2.29
C ALA A 25 -12.93 -13.18 -2.08
N LEU A 26 -13.14 -13.77 -0.91
CA LEU A 26 -12.71 -15.14 -0.59
C LEU A 26 -13.44 -16.18 -1.45
N GLU A 27 -14.75 -16.03 -1.66
CA GLU A 27 -15.53 -16.90 -2.55
C GLU A 27 -15.01 -16.83 -3.98
N TYR A 28 -14.78 -15.61 -4.49
CA TYR A 28 -14.19 -15.40 -5.81
C TYR A 28 -12.82 -16.06 -5.94
N CYS A 29 -11.93 -15.88 -4.95
CA CYS A 29 -10.62 -16.52 -4.94
C CYS A 29 -10.74 -18.05 -4.98
N THR A 30 -11.67 -18.62 -4.21
CA THR A 30 -11.96 -20.06 -4.20
C THR A 30 -12.39 -20.54 -5.58
N LEU A 31 -13.30 -19.83 -6.25
CA LEU A 31 -13.75 -20.14 -7.62
C LEU A 31 -12.62 -20.06 -8.65
N LYS A 32 -11.59 -19.25 -8.41
CA LYS A 32 -10.38 -19.15 -9.25
C LYS A 32 -9.28 -20.15 -8.87
N GLY A 33 -9.58 -21.14 -8.03
CA GLY A 33 -8.61 -22.16 -7.59
C GLY A 33 -7.59 -21.64 -6.58
N ARG A 34 -7.86 -20.48 -5.94
CA ARG A 34 -7.02 -19.86 -4.90
C ARG A 34 -7.77 -19.86 -3.56
N ALA A 35 -8.17 -21.04 -3.11
CA ALA A 35 -9.00 -21.21 -1.91
C ALA A 35 -8.23 -21.03 -0.58
N LEU A 36 -6.90 -20.87 -0.63
CA LEU A 36 -6.06 -20.74 0.54
C LEU A 36 -5.67 -19.29 0.77
N TYR A 37 -5.92 -18.81 1.98
CA TYR A 37 -5.48 -17.51 2.46
C TYR A 37 -4.72 -17.71 3.76
N HIS A 38 -3.49 -17.23 3.79
CA HIS A 38 -2.61 -17.35 4.92
C HIS A 38 -2.70 -16.11 5.82
N ASP A 39 -2.77 -16.28 7.15
CA ASP A 39 -2.85 -15.17 8.11
C ASP A 39 -4.02 -14.23 7.79
N LEU A 40 -5.24 -14.79 7.71
CA LEU A 40 -6.46 -13.99 7.52
C LEU A 40 -6.94 -13.44 8.87
N HIS A 41 -7.17 -12.13 8.95
CA HIS A 41 -7.65 -11.42 10.15
C HIS A 41 -8.05 -9.98 9.76
N ALA A 42 -8.56 -9.19 10.73
CA ALA A 42 -9.05 -7.83 10.49
C ALA A 42 -8.00 -6.89 9.84
N TYR A 43 -6.72 -6.95 10.25
CA TYR A 43 -5.66 -6.10 9.68
C TYR A 43 -5.26 -6.41 8.22
N ARG A 44 -5.84 -7.44 7.55
CA ARG A 44 -5.71 -7.63 6.08
C ARG A 44 -6.82 -6.96 5.29
N VAL A 45 -7.83 -6.40 5.95
CA VAL A 45 -8.96 -5.72 5.31
C VAL A 45 -8.62 -4.23 5.23
N LEU A 46 -8.42 -3.75 4.01
CA LEU A 46 -8.12 -2.37 3.70
C LEU A 46 -9.38 -1.66 3.19
N PHE A 47 -9.33 -0.34 3.06
CA PHE A 47 -10.36 0.44 2.41
C PHE A 47 -9.73 1.18 1.23
N ASP A 48 -10.42 1.19 0.08
CA ASP A 48 -9.98 1.98 -1.08
C ASP A 48 -10.38 3.45 -0.96
N VAL A 49 -10.08 4.24 -1.99
CA VAL A 49 -10.39 5.67 -2.10
C VAL A 49 -11.89 6.00 -1.97
N ASP A 50 -12.76 5.07 -2.35
CA ASP A 50 -14.21 5.22 -2.24
C ASP A 50 -14.74 4.72 -0.88
N GLY A 51 -13.84 4.27 -0.01
CA GLY A 51 -14.16 3.68 1.28
C GLY A 51 -14.68 2.24 1.17
N ASN A 52 -14.52 1.55 0.05
CA ASN A 52 -14.96 0.16 -0.07
C ASN A 52 -13.95 -0.79 0.60
N PRO A 53 -14.43 -1.77 1.36
CA PRO A 53 -13.57 -2.81 1.93
C PRO A 53 -12.88 -3.64 0.82
N ARG A 54 -11.57 -3.82 0.93
CA ARG A 54 -10.72 -4.59 0.01
C ARG A 54 -9.93 -5.63 0.81
N LEU A 55 -9.91 -6.88 0.34
CA LEU A 55 -9.03 -7.90 0.91
C LEU A 55 -7.63 -7.79 0.29
N SER A 56 -6.61 -7.66 1.12
CA SER A 56 -5.22 -7.63 0.68
C SER A 56 -4.82 -8.92 -0.07
N CYS A 57 -3.97 -8.82 -1.09
CA CYS A 57 -3.47 -9.98 -1.83
C CYS A 57 -2.27 -10.68 -1.16
N PHE A 58 -1.64 -10.07 -0.15
CA PHE A 58 -0.41 -10.58 0.48
C PHE A 58 -0.58 -11.96 1.14
N GLY A 59 -1.80 -12.33 1.56
CA GLY A 59 -2.07 -13.65 2.13
C GLY A 59 -2.51 -14.71 1.11
N LEU A 60 -2.74 -14.35 -0.15
CA LEU A 60 -3.18 -15.29 -1.18
C LEU A 60 -1.99 -16.15 -1.65
N MET A 61 -1.90 -17.38 -1.16
CA MET A 61 -0.85 -18.31 -1.58
C MET A 61 -1.26 -19.12 -2.81
N LYS A 62 -0.32 -19.31 -3.75
CA LYS A 62 -0.27 -20.51 -4.61
C LYS A 62 0.52 -21.56 -3.83
N ASN A 63 -0.09 -22.70 -3.50
CA ASN A 63 0.51 -23.87 -2.86
C ASN A 63 2.05 -23.86 -2.78
N SER A 64 2.61 -23.26 -1.72
CA SER A 64 3.98 -23.56 -1.32
C SER A 64 3.94 -24.94 -0.66
N ARG A 65 4.78 -25.87 -1.12
CA ARG A 65 4.84 -27.26 -0.64
C ARG A 65 5.03 -27.36 0.88
N ASP A 66 5.48 -26.29 1.53
CA ASP A 66 5.91 -26.33 2.92
C ASP A 66 4.90 -25.84 3.94
N GLY A 67 3.77 -25.22 3.57
CA GLY A 67 2.62 -24.94 4.47
C GLY A 67 2.89 -24.14 5.75
N LYS A 68 4.14 -23.83 6.07
CA LYS A 68 4.61 -23.16 7.28
C LYS A 68 4.55 -21.67 7.05
N SER A 69 3.44 -21.03 7.39
CA SER A 69 3.49 -19.58 7.48
C SER A 69 2.65 -18.96 8.59
N TYR A 70 1.98 -19.70 9.49
CA TYR A 70 1.08 -19.03 10.45
C TYR A 70 1.82 -18.15 11.45
N SER A 71 1.37 -16.91 11.55
CA SER A 71 1.81 -15.91 12.50
C SER A 71 1.77 -16.49 13.93
N THR A 72 2.72 -16.06 14.76
CA THR A 72 3.03 -16.48 16.15
C THR A 72 1.86 -16.45 17.16
N ASN A 73 0.64 -16.10 16.77
CA ASN A 73 -0.50 -15.96 17.67
C ASN A 73 -1.39 -17.22 17.69
N LEU A 74 -0.99 -18.19 18.52
CA LEU A 74 -1.65 -19.49 18.68
C LEU A 74 -3.12 -19.38 19.09
N ALA A 75 -3.52 -18.28 19.76
CA ALA A 75 -4.88 -18.11 20.27
C ALA A 75 -5.96 -17.98 19.17
N PHE A 76 -5.57 -17.58 17.96
CA PHE A 76 -6.48 -17.35 16.82
C PHE A 76 -6.28 -18.39 15.70
N THR A 77 -5.40 -19.36 15.92
CA THR A 77 -5.01 -20.33 14.90
C THR A 77 -6.10 -21.40 14.73
N PRO A 78 -6.48 -21.77 13.49
CA PRO A 78 -7.41 -22.86 13.22
C PRO A 78 -6.97 -24.18 13.90
N PRO A 79 -7.88 -24.93 14.57
CA PRO A 79 -7.52 -26.13 15.32
C PRO A 79 -6.77 -27.20 14.52
N GLU A 80 -7.13 -27.38 13.25
CA GLU A 80 -6.49 -28.33 12.35
C GLU A 80 -5.08 -27.90 11.93
N TYR A 81 -4.81 -26.59 11.87
CA TYR A 81 -3.48 -26.08 11.58
C TYR A 81 -2.54 -26.36 12.75
N LEU A 82 -3.01 -26.23 14.00
CA LEU A 82 -2.23 -26.61 15.19
C LEU A 82 -1.83 -28.09 15.20
N LYS A 83 -2.68 -28.96 14.61
CA LYS A 83 -2.42 -30.41 14.55
C LYS A 83 -1.51 -30.81 13.38
N THR A 84 -1.69 -30.17 12.22
CA THR A 84 -1.12 -30.64 10.95
C THR A 84 -0.10 -29.70 10.33
N GLY A 85 -0.04 -28.45 10.78
CA GLY A 85 0.75 -27.37 10.19
C GLY A 85 0.29 -26.99 8.77
N ARG A 86 -0.94 -27.35 8.36
CA ARG A 86 -1.45 -27.12 7.01
C ARG A 86 -2.74 -26.31 7.05
N VAL A 87 -2.81 -25.32 6.17
CA VAL A 87 -4.03 -24.54 5.93
C VAL A 87 -4.89 -25.28 4.91
N ILE A 88 -6.18 -25.41 5.20
CA ILE A 88 -7.20 -25.94 4.29
C ILE A 88 -8.26 -24.85 4.03
N PRO A 89 -9.14 -25.00 3.02
CA PRO A 89 -10.19 -24.00 2.77
C PRO A 89 -11.05 -23.68 3.99
N GLU A 90 -11.34 -24.68 4.83
CA GLU A 90 -12.10 -24.53 6.06
C GLU A 90 -11.34 -23.73 7.14
N SER A 91 -10.00 -23.73 7.09
CA SER A 91 -9.16 -22.87 7.95
C SER A 91 -9.39 -21.40 7.64
N VAL A 92 -9.57 -21.06 6.36
CA VAL A 92 -9.89 -19.69 5.91
C VAL A 92 -11.26 -19.26 6.44
N VAL A 93 -12.24 -20.18 6.46
CA VAL A 93 -13.57 -19.92 7.04
C VAL A 93 -13.47 -19.68 8.55
N TYR A 94 -12.63 -20.45 9.27
CA TYR A 94 -12.40 -20.23 10.69
C TYR A 94 -11.82 -18.84 10.96
N SER A 95 -10.79 -18.46 10.22
CA SER A 95 -10.17 -17.14 10.33
C SER A 95 -11.11 -16.02 9.90
N PHE A 96 -12.02 -16.24 8.96
CA PHE A 96 -13.10 -15.30 8.69
C PHE A 96 -14.06 -15.16 9.88
N GLY A 97 -14.31 -16.24 10.63
CA GLY A 97 -15.06 -16.21 11.89
C GLY A 97 -14.45 -15.28 12.94
N THR A 98 -13.12 -15.18 13.01
CA THR A 98 -12.45 -14.24 13.93
C THR A 98 -12.66 -12.78 13.50
N ILE A 99 -12.65 -12.51 12.19
CA ILE A 99 -13.01 -11.17 11.64
C ILE A 99 -14.43 -10.80 12.03
N LEU A 100 -15.40 -11.73 11.97
CA LEU A 100 -16.76 -11.47 12.41
C LEU A 100 -16.84 -11.12 13.90
N LEU A 101 -16.03 -11.77 14.75
CA LEU A 101 -15.95 -11.41 16.18
C LEU A 101 -15.36 -10.02 16.39
N ASP A 102 -14.31 -9.67 15.65
CA ASP A 102 -13.70 -8.34 15.72
C ASP A 102 -14.71 -7.27 15.30
N LEU A 103 -15.52 -7.55 14.27
CA LEU A 103 -16.58 -6.66 13.79
C LEU A 103 -17.72 -6.58 14.81
N LEU A 104 -18.11 -7.68 15.45
CA LEU A 104 -19.18 -7.66 16.46
C LEU A 104 -18.79 -6.91 17.73
N SER A 105 -17.57 -7.14 18.22
CA SER A 105 -17.12 -6.69 19.54
C SER A 105 -16.32 -5.40 19.51
N GLY A 106 -15.84 -4.99 18.34
CA GLY A 106 -14.88 -3.90 18.20
C GLY A 106 -13.50 -4.22 18.81
N LYS A 107 -13.26 -5.45 19.28
CA LYS A 107 -12.08 -5.89 20.04
C LYS A 107 -11.50 -7.15 19.40
N HIS A 108 -10.19 -7.35 19.55
CA HIS A 108 -9.54 -8.56 19.07
C HIS A 108 -9.56 -9.66 20.14
N ILE A 109 -10.66 -10.43 20.18
CA ILE A 109 -10.95 -11.40 21.24
C ILE A 109 -10.64 -12.82 20.76
N PRO A 110 -9.87 -13.63 21.52
CA PRO A 110 -9.65 -15.04 21.20
C PRO A 110 -10.96 -15.82 21.01
N PRO A 111 -11.10 -16.65 19.96
CA PRO A 111 -12.32 -17.39 19.69
C PRO A 111 -12.82 -18.26 20.84
N SER A 112 -11.93 -18.88 21.62
CA SER A 112 -12.31 -19.68 22.79
C SER A 112 -13.10 -18.84 23.80
N HIS A 113 -12.59 -17.65 24.13
CA HIS A 113 -13.24 -16.74 25.06
C HIS A 113 -14.58 -16.23 24.53
N ALA A 114 -14.63 -15.86 23.25
CA ALA A 114 -15.89 -15.41 22.63
C ALA A 114 -16.94 -16.52 22.57
N LEU A 115 -16.57 -17.76 22.23
CA LEU A 115 -17.49 -18.89 22.21
C LEU A 115 -18.04 -19.23 23.60
N ASP A 116 -17.24 -19.08 24.65
CA ASP A 116 -17.71 -19.28 26.03
C ASP A 116 -18.75 -18.21 26.43
N LEU A 117 -18.53 -16.94 26.05
CA LEU A 117 -19.50 -15.86 26.24
C LEU A 117 -20.81 -16.13 25.49
N ILE A 118 -20.72 -16.60 24.24
CA ILE A 118 -21.89 -16.95 23.42
C ILE A 118 -22.67 -18.10 24.05
N ARG A 119 -21.99 -19.16 24.51
CA ARG A 119 -22.63 -20.33 25.18
C ARG A 119 -23.30 -19.94 26.50
N GLY A 120 -22.68 -19.02 27.25
CA GLY A 120 -23.23 -18.44 28.46
C GLY A 120 -24.45 -17.53 28.24
N ARG A 121 -24.91 -17.36 26.99
CA ARG A 121 -25.98 -16.44 26.56
C ARG A 121 -25.70 -14.96 26.86
N ASN A 122 -24.44 -14.59 27.08
CA ASN A 122 -24.01 -13.21 27.32
C ASN A 122 -23.62 -12.52 26.00
N ILE A 123 -24.48 -12.62 24.99
CA ILE A 123 -24.24 -12.04 23.66
C ILE A 123 -24.13 -10.50 23.76
N THR A 124 -24.89 -9.89 24.67
CA THR A 124 -24.84 -8.45 24.96
C THR A 124 -23.46 -7.99 25.46
N VAL A 125 -22.72 -8.84 26.16
CA VAL A 125 -21.36 -8.53 26.65
C VAL A 125 -20.33 -8.64 25.52
N LEU A 126 -20.60 -9.47 24.52
CA LEU A 126 -19.75 -9.61 23.34
C LEU A 126 -19.92 -8.46 22.36
N MET A 127 -21.13 -7.92 22.23
CA MET A 127 -21.43 -6.83 21.30
C MET A 127 -20.73 -5.52 21.72
N ASP A 128 -20.23 -4.82 20.72
CA ASP A 128 -19.69 -3.47 20.88
C ASP A 128 -20.80 -2.52 21.37
N SER A 129 -20.56 -1.84 22.49
CA SER A 129 -21.49 -0.85 23.05
C SER A 129 -21.84 0.28 22.08
N CYS A 130 -20.98 0.56 21.09
CA CYS A 130 -21.27 1.56 20.05
C CYS A 130 -22.36 1.09 19.06
N LEU A 131 -22.77 -0.17 19.12
CA LEU A 131 -23.87 -0.74 18.32
C LEU A 131 -25.21 -0.75 19.07
N ASP A 132 -25.22 -0.40 20.36
CA ASP A 132 -26.45 -0.39 21.16
C ASP A 132 -27.50 0.56 20.58
N GLY A 133 -28.71 0.05 20.36
CA GLY A 133 -29.81 0.80 19.73
C GLY A 133 -29.70 0.97 18.21
N HIS A 134 -28.57 0.61 17.60
CA HIS A 134 -28.34 0.72 16.15
C HIS A 134 -28.46 -0.63 15.40
N VAL A 135 -28.59 -1.74 16.13
CA VAL A 135 -28.70 -3.09 15.58
C VAL A 135 -29.96 -3.76 16.13
N SER A 136 -30.77 -4.35 15.25
CA SER A 136 -31.90 -5.15 15.71
C SER A 136 -31.39 -6.41 16.42
N SER A 137 -32.05 -6.82 17.51
CA SER A 137 -31.66 -8.02 18.26
C SER A 137 -31.57 -9.26 17.35
N SER A 138 -32.43 -9.35 16.33
CA SER A 138 -32.41 -10.43 15.33
C SER A 138 -31.15 -10.40 14.46
N ASP A 139 -30.77 -9.24 13.91
CA ASP A 139 -29.60 -9.14 13.01
C ASP A 139 -28.29 -9.39 13.77
N GLY A 140 -28.17 -8.85 14.98
CA GLY A 140 -27.01 -9.10 15.84
C GLY A 140 -26.88 -10.59 16.21
N THR A 141 -28.01 -11.23 16.55
CA THR A 141 -28.06 -12.67 16.84
C THR A 141 -27.66 -13.51 15.61
N GLU A 142 -28.09 -13.13 14.41
CA GLU A 142 -27.73 -13.85 13.19
C GLU A 142 -26.23 -13.71 12.86
N MET A 143 -25.64 -12.53 13.03
CA MET A 143 -24.19 -12.36 12.83
C MET A 143 -23.37 -13.15 13.87
N VAL A 144 -23.82 -13.19 15.13
CA VAL A 144 -23.21 -14.02 16.18
C VAL A 144 -23.33 -15.51 15.86
N ARG A 145 -24.50 -15.94 15.40
CA ARG A 145 -24.74 -17.32 14.95
C ARG A 145 -23.81 -17.68 13.78
N LEU A 146 -23.63 -16.79 12.81
CA LEU A 146 -22.73 -16.99 11.69
C LEU A 146 -21.27 -17.10 12.16
N ALA A 147 -20.81 -16.19 13.03
CA ALA A 147 -19.48 -16.24 13.62
C ALA A 147 -19.25 -17.57 14.37
N SER A 148 -20.22 -17.99 15.18
CA SER A 148 -20.16 -19.27 15.91
C SER A 148 -20.08 -20.49 14.99
N ARG A 149 -20.77 -20.46 13.84
CA ARG A 149 -20.69 -21.53 12.83
C ARG A 149 -19.35 -21.55 12.10
N CYS A 150 -18.77 -20.39 11.79
CA CYS A 150 -17.43 -20.31 11.21
C CYS A 150 -16.34 -20.82 12.17
N LEU A 151 -16.54 -20.61 13.47
CA LEU A 151 -15.60 -20.99 14.53
C LEU A 151 -15.81 -22.40 15.10
N GLN A 152 -16.55 -23.27 14.41
CA GLN A 152 -16.68 -24.66 14.84
C GLN A 152 -15.32 -25.35 14.89
N TYR A 153 -15.11 -26.17 15.94
CA TYR A 153 -13.85 -26.87 16.16
C TYR A 153 -13.55 -27.84 15.00
N GLU A 154 -14.55 -28.64 14.63
CA GLU A 154 -14.46 -29.56 13.50
C GLU A 154 -14.63 -28.80 12.18
N ALA A 155 -13.64 -28.91 11.29
CA ALA A 155 -13.59 -28.18 10.02
C ALA A 155 -14.83 -28.43 9.14
N ARG A 156 -15.33 -29.67 9.13
CA ARG A 156 -16.50 -30.09 8.33
C ARG A 156 -17.83 -29.47 8.77
N ASP A 157 -17.91 -28.97 10.00
CA ASP A 157 -19.14 -28.37 10.55
C ASP A 157 -19.24 -26.87 10.20
N ARG A 158 -18.18 -26.30 9.62
CA ARG A 158 -18.13 -24.90 9.19
C ARG A 158 -18.90 -24.73 7.88
N PRO A 159 -19.58 -23.59 7.68
CA PRO A 159 -20.29 -23.30 6.43
C PRO A 159 -19.29 -23.09 5.28
N ASN A 160 -19.71 -23.38 4.04
CA ASN A 160 -18.96 -22.93 2.87
C ASN A 160 -19.14 -21.42 2.64
N LEU A 161 -18.20 -20.79 1.95
CA LEU A 161 -18.19 -19.34 1.71
C LEU A 161 -19.45 -18.84 0.98
N LYS A 162 -20.03 -19.64 0.09
CA LYS A 162 -21.31 -19.30 -0.58
C LYS A 162 -22.45 -19.12 0.42
N ALA A 163 -22.55 -20.01 1.41
CA ALA A 163 -23.54 -19.89 2.47
C ALA A 163 -23.26 -18.68 3.39
N VAL A 164 -21.99 -18.37 3.63
CA VAL A 164 -21.56 -17.18 4.40
C VAL A 164 -21.97 -15.89 3.67
N VAL A 165 -21.68 -15.78 2.37
CA VAL A 165 -22.07 -14.64 1.53
C VAL A 165 -23.59 -14.47 1.52
N SER A 166 -24.34 -15.56 1.34
CA SER A 166 -25.81 -15.51 1.37
C SER A 166 -26.36 -15.02 2.71
N ALA A 167 -25.79 -15.45 3.83
CA ALA A 167 -26.19 -15.00 5.16
C ALA A 167 -25.89 -13.50 5.36
N LEU A 168 -24.69 -13.04 4.99
CA LEU A 168 -24.30 -11.64 5.11
C LEU A 168 -25.10 -10.72 4.18
N ALA A 169 -25.42 -11.18 2.97
CA ALA A 169 -26.26 -10.44 2.03
C ALA A 169 -27.65 -10.17 2.62
N SER A 170 -28.22 -11.12 3.38
CA SER A 170 -29.51 -10.93 4.06
C SER A 170 -29.46 -9.89 5.19
N LEU A 171 -28.27 -9.64 5.75
CA LEU A 171 -28.05 -8.63 6.79
C LEU A 171 -27.76 -7.23 6.22
N GLN A 172 -27.35 -7.14 4.95
CA GLN A 172 -27.05 -5.87 4.28
C GLN A 172 -28.34 -5.17 3.83
N LYS A 173 -28.98 -4.43 4.75
CA LYS A 173 -30.22 -3.68 4.46
C LYS A 173 -29.97 -2.36 3.73
N ASP A 174 -28.87 -1.67 4.08
CA ASP A 174 -28.49 -0.39 3.48
C ASP A 174 -27.44 -0.58 2.38
N ALA A 175 -27.86 -1.11 1.23
CA ALA A 175 -26.98 -1.27 0.06
C ALA A 175 -26.82 0.03 -0.75
N SER A 176 -27.76 0.99 -0.62
CA SER A 176 -27.79 2.22 -1.42
C SER A 176 -26.82 3.30 -0.96
N ALA A 177 -26.49 3.35 0.33
CA ALA A 177 -25.56 4.35 0.87
C ALA A 177 -24.13 4.05 0.40
N PRO A 178 -23.39 5.02 -0.19
CA PRO A 178 -22.00 4.84 -0.56
C PRO A 178 -21.09 4.52 0.64
N SER A 179 -20.00 3.79 0.41
CA SER A 179 -19.13 3.33 1.49
C SER A 179 -18.40 4.46 2.23
N HIS A 180 -17.93 5.48 1.50
CA HIS A 180 -17.37 6.70 2.10
C HIS A 180 -18.35 7.40 3.07
N THR A 181 -19.64 7.46 2.74
CA THR A 181 -20.68 8.03 3.62
C THR A 181 -20.83 7.22 4.90
N LEU A 182 -20.84 5.90 4.79
CA LEU A 182 -20.96 4.99 5.95
C LEU A 182 -19.71 4.99 6.84
N LEU A 183 -18.53 5.31 6.28
CA LEU A 183 -17.29 5.54 7.03
C LEU A 183 -17.23 6.93 7.66
N GLY A 184 -18.19 7.82 7.36
CA GLY A 184 -18.18 9.20 7.84
C GLY A 184 -17.06 10.03 7.21
N ILE A 185 -16.55 9.62 6.05
CA ILE A 185 -15.61 10.43 5.27
C ILE A 185 -16.46 11.50 4.59
N SER A 186 -16.29 12.76 4.99
CA SER A 186 -16.95 13.88 4.31
C SER A 186 -16.59 13.84 2.83
N GLN A 187 -17.52 14.16 1.92
CA GLN A 187 -17.12 14.41 0.54
C GLN A 187 -16.10 15.54 0.48
N ASP A 188 -16.04 16.45 1.46
CA ASP A 188 -14.98 17.45 1.59
C ASP A 188 -13.64 16.86 2.04
N ALA A 189 -13.61 15.67 2.67
CA ALA A 189 -12.39 14.93 3.04
C ALA A 189 -11.97 13.92 1.96
N VAL A 190 -12.92 13.39 1.18
CA VAL A 190 -12.64 12.69 -0.09
C VAL A 190 -12.24 13.71 -1.14
N LYS A 191 -12.75 14.94 -1.12
CA LYS A 191 -12.28 16.07 -1.91
C LYS A 191 -11.01 16.67 -1.32
N GLU A 192 -10.80 16.71 -0.02
CA GLU A 192 -9.46 17.02 0.49
C GLU A 192 -8.47 15.88 0.28
N ASN A 193 -8.88 14.64 -0.06
CA ASN A 193 -7.96 13.55 -0.49
C ASN A 193 -7.93 13.30 -2.01
N ALA A 194 -8.93 13.76 -2.78
CA ALA A 194 -9.05 13.61 -4.24
C ALA A 194 -8.94 14.96 -4.96
N GLU A 195 -9.22 16.07 -4.28
CA GLU A 195 -8.87 17.47 -4.61
C GLU A 195 -7.58 17.93 -3.85
N GLN A 196 -6.98 17.17 -2.91
CA GLN A 196 -5.51 17.21 -2.70
C GLN A 196 -4.75 16.47 -3.79
N VAL A 197 -5.44 15.79 -4.70
CA VAL A 197 -4.91 15.51 -6.04
C VAL A 197 -5.29 16.66 -6.98
N SER A 198 -5.09 17.90 -6.52
CA SER A 198 -4.36 18.83 -7.36
C SER A 198 -2.96 18.27 -7.50
N PHE A 199 -2.77 17.29 -8.39
CA PHE A 199 -1.44 16.91 -8.85
C PHE A 199 -0.68 18.21 -9.07
N SER A 200 0.45 18.39 -8.37
CA SER A 200 1.38 19.46 -8.71
C SER A 200 1.70 19.32 -10.21
N ALA A 201 2.06 20.42 -10.88
CA ALA A 201 2.47 20.32 -12.29
C ALA A 201 3.56 19.24 -12.45
N THR A 202 4.43 19.12 -11.45
CA THR A 202 5.41 18.05 -11.25
C THR A 202 4.79 16.65 -11.25
N GLU A 203 3.87 16.35 -10.32
CA GLU A 203 3.30 15.01 -10.14
C GLU A 203 2.54 14.54 -11.39
N LYS A 204 1.83 15.46 -12.07
CA LYS A 204 1.19 15.20 -13.37
C LYS A 204 2.21 14.81 -14.44
N ALA A 205 3.28 15.59 -14.59
CA ALA A 205 4.29 15.36 -15.61
C ALA A 205 4.96 13.99 -15.45
N TYR A 206 5.29 13.59 -14.23
CA TYR A 206 5.88 12.28 -13.95
C TYR A 206 4.88 11.13 -14.11
N ALA A 207 3.62 11.30 -13.69
CA ALA A 207 2.58 10.28 -13.82
C ALA A 207 2.16 10.03 -15.29
N THR A 208 2.11 11.07 -16.12
CA THR A 208 1.78 10.93 -17.55
C THR A 208 3.00 10.64 -18.42
N ALA A 209 4.19 10.52 -17.82
CA ALA A 209 5.46 10.41 -18.52
C ALA A 209 5.64 11.51 -19.60
N ASP A 210 5.26 12.74 -19.27
CA ASP A 210 5.49 13.90 -20.15
C ASP A 210 6.96 14.30 -20.08
N LEU A 211 7.77 13.72 -20.97
CA LEU A 211 9.21 13.90 -21.00
C LEU A 211 9.64 15.36 -21.18
N GLU A 212 8.82 16.18 -21.85
CA GLU A 212 9.16 17.59 -22.09
C GLU A 212 9.01 18.39 -20.80
N GLN A 213 7.89 18.22 -20.09
CA GLN A 213 7.68 18.87 -18.79
C GLN A 213 8.66 18.37 -17.72
N VAL A 214 8.95 17.07 -17.71
CA VAL A 214 9.91 16.49 -16.75
C VAL A 214 11.32 17.03 -17.00
N HIS A 215 11.73 17.19 -18.26
CA HIS A 215 13.03 17.79 -18.59
C HIS A 215 13.11 19.24 -18.09
N GLU A 216 12.09 20.07 -18.35
CA GLU A 216 12.03 21.46 -17.88
C GLU A 216 12.09 21.55 -16.34
N LEU A 217 11.42 20.65 -15.63
CA LEU A 217 11.48 20.56 -14.17
C LEU A 217 12.90 20.23 -13.68
N LEU A 218 13.57 19.27 -14.31
CA LEU A 218 14.95 18.87 -13.96
C LEU A 218 16.02 19.91 -14.31
N GLU A 219 15.72 20.84 -15.23
CA GLU A 219 16.56 22.00 -15.49
C GLU A 219 16.41 23.07 -14.41
N ASN A 220 15.18 23.29 -13.94
CA ASN A 220 14.83 24.33 -12.98
C ASN A 220 15.04 23.92 -11.51
N GLU A 221 14.98 22.63 -11.18
CA GLU A 221 15.39 22.09 -9.88
C GLU A 221 16.93 22.15 -9.76
N GLY A 222 17.40 23.36 -9.45
CA GLY A 222 18.82 23.68 -9.34
C GLY A 222 19.51 23.07 -8.12
N TYR A 223 20.79 22.77 -8.34
CA TYR A 223 21.99 22.56 -7.51
C TYR A 223 22.07 22.99 -6.02
N ASP A 224 21.00 23.39 -5.33
CA ASP A 224 21.09 23.92 -3.96
C ASP A 224 21.63 22.90 -2.93
N GLU A 225 21.52 21.59 -3.20
CA GLU A 225 22.09 20.53 -2.34
C GLU A 225 23.54 20.14 -2.71
N ASP A 226 24.03 20.54 -3.89
CA ASP A 226 25.34 20.15 -4.44
C ASP A 226 26.47 21.17 -4.14
N GLU A 227 26.16 22.39 -3.66
CA GLU A 227 27.18 23.39 -3.32
C GLU A 227 28.20 22.83 -2.31
N THR A 228 27.76 21.99 -1.38
CA THR A 228 28.62 21.36 -0.37
C THR A 228 29.62 20.35 -0.95
N ALA A 229 29.27 19.68 -2.06
CA ALA A 229 30.14 18.71 -2.75
C ALA A 229 31.11 19.41 -3.71
N SER A 230 30.63 20.41 -4.44
CA SER A 230 31.44 21.27 -5.32
C SER A 230 32.51 22.04 -4.54
N PHE A 231 32.15 22.56 -3.36
CA PHE A 231 33.06 23.31 -2.49
C PHE A 231 34.12 22.43 -1.81
N LYS A 232 33.86 21.13 -1.60
CA LYS A 232 34.85 20.18 -1.06
C LYS A 232 35.87 19.74 -2.10
N VAL A 233 35.48 19.58 -3.36
CA VAL A 233 36.39 19.22 -4.45
C VAL A 233 37.32 20.40 -4.77
N SER A 234 36.80 21.62 -4.82
CA SER A 234 37.60 22.84 -5.10
C SER A 234 38.65 23.16 -4.03
N LEU A 235 38.41 22.79 -2.76
CA LEU A 235 39.36 23.00 -1.67
C LEU A 235 40.58 22.05 -1.72
N SER A 236 40.47 20.93 -2.43
CA SER A 236 41.53 19.90 -2.51
C SER A 236 42.48 20.07 -3.72
N SER A 237 42.20 21.00 -4.63
CA SER A 237 42.98 21.23 -5.84
C SER A 237 43.60 22.64 -5.89
N TRP A 238 44.91 22.73 -6.09
CA TRP A 238 45.63 23.99 -6.35
C TRP A 238 45.01 24.76 -7.54
N PRO A 239 45.04 26.11 -7.54
CA PRO A 239 44.31 26.89 -8.54
C PRO A 239 45.06 26.91 -9.87
N GLY A 240 44.48 26.32 -10.92
CA GLY A 240 45.00 26.47 -12.27
C GLY A 240 44.28 25.70 -13.37
N GLN A 241 43.69 24.54 -13.08
CA GLN A 241 42.91 23.76 -14.07
C GLN A 241 41.71 23.07 -13.40
N PRO A 242 40.51 23.09 -14.00
CA PRO A 242 39.42 22.22 -13.56
C PRO A 242 39.89 20.76 -13.65
N SER A 243 39.67 19.97 -12.60
CA SER A 243 39.94 18.53 -12.68
C SER A 243 39.12 17.92 -13.82
N GLU A 244 39.65 16.91 -14.50
CA GLU A 244 39.00 16.23 -15.63
C GLU A 244 37.55 15.84 -15.31
N SER A 245 37.28 15.39 -14.08
CA SER A 245 35.94 15.10 -13.57
C SER A 245 34.97 16.28 -13.62
N ILE A 246 35.40 17.51 -13.30
CA ILE A 246 34.56 18.71 -13.35
C ILE A 246 34.19 19.03 -14.80
N GLN A 247 35.15 18.89 -15.72
CA GLN A 247 34.90 19.13 -17.14
C GLN A 247 33.93 18.09 -17.74
N VAL A 248 34.07 16.81 -17.35
CA VAL A 248 33.17 15.74 -17.78
C VAL A 248 31.75 15.96 -17.27
N LYS A 249 31.58 16.37 -16.01
CA LYS A 249 30.27 16.72 -15.43
C LYS A 249 29.62 17.89 -16.18
N LYS A 250 30.41 18.96 -16.43
CA LYS A 250 29.93 20.14 -17.17
C LYS A 250 29.48 19.79 -18.58
N ASN A 251 30.24 18.98 -19.31
CA ASN A 251 29.84 18.55 -20.65
C ASN A 251 28.53 17.74 -20.62
N GLY A 252 28.32 16.93 -19.57
CA GLY A 252 27.06 16.21 -19.36
C GLY A 252 25.88 17.15 -19.11
N ASP A 253 26.09 18.21 -18.33
CA ASP A 253 25.07 19.25 -18.09
C ASP A 253 24.72 20.03 -19.37
N ASP A 254 25.72 20.44 -20.15
CA ASP A 254 25.53 21.13 -21.43
C ASP A 254 24.78 20.24 -22.44
N ALA A 255 25.07 18.93 -22.45
CA ALA A 255 24.36 17.94 -23.26
C ALA A 255 22.92 17.73 -22.78
N PHE A 256 22.68 17.74 -21.46
CA PHE A 256 21.33 17.65 -20.89
C PHE A 256 20.47 18.83 -21.30
N GLN A 257 21.03 20.05 -21.27
CA GLN A 257 20.36 21.26 -21.75
C GLN A 257 20.03 21.21 -23.25
N SER A 258 20.95 20.62 -24.03
CA SER A 258 20.77 20.45 -25.47
C SER A 258 19.86 19.28 -25.83
N LYS A 259 19.31 18.55 -24.84
CA LYS A 259 18.51 17.31 -25.00
C LYS A 259 19.23 16.20 -25.76
N ASP A 260 20.57 16.22 -25.76
CA ASP A 260 21.39 15.13 -26.30
C ASP A 260 21.58 14.05 -25.23
N PHE A 261 20.53 13.26 -25.02
CA PHE A 261 20.49 12.24 -23.98
C PHE A 261 21.51 11.11 -24.18
N THR A 262 21.98 10.90 -25.42
CA THR A 262 23.08 9.96 -25.70
C THR A 262 24.40 10.44 -25.13
N THR A 263 24.74 11.72 -25.35
CA THR A 263 25.95 12.33 -24.82
C THR A 263 25.87 12.52 -23.30
N VAL A 264 24.67 12.76 -22.74
CA VAL A 264 24.42 12.76 -21.29
C VAL A 264 24.84 11.44 -20.65
N LEU A 265 24.37 10.31 -21.19
CA LEU A 265 24.70 8.99 -20.64
C LEU A 265 26.20 8.72 -20.70
N GLU A 266 26.87 9.08 -21.80
CA GLU A 266 28.31 8.89 -21.96
C GLU A 266 29.10 9.73 -20.95
N CYS A 267 28.78 11.03 -20.84
CA CYS A 267 29.48 11.95 -19.95
C CYS A 267 29.28 11.58 -18.48
N TYR A 268 28.04 11.33 -18.04
CA TYR A 268 27.78 10.99 -16.65
C TYR A 268 28.27 9.59 -16.27
N SER A 269 28.23 8.61 -17.17
CA SER A 269 28.82 7.29 -16.89
C SER A 269 30.33 7.38 -16.75
N ARG A 270 31.00 8.12 -17.65
CA ARG A 270 32.43 8.40 -17.52
C ARG A 270 32.77 9.14 -16.23
N PHE A 271 31.92 10.06 -15.78
CA PHE A 271 32.10 10.75 -14.50
C PHE A 271 32.09 9.77 -13.33
N ILE A 272 31.12 8.86 -13.26
CA ILE A 272 31.04 7.83 -12.21
C ILE A 272 32.27 6.91 -12.25
N ASP A 273 32.72 6.53 -13.45
CA ASP A 273 33.91 5.68 -13.62
C ASP A 273 35.20 6.34 -13.13
N THR A 274 35.26 7.68 -13.05
CA THR A 274 36.41 8.39 -12.46
C THR A 274 36.52 8.21 -10.94
N GLY A 275 35.51 7.63 -10.29
CA GLY A 275 35.45 7.46 -8.83
C GLY A 275 35.19 8.77 -8.08
N ALA A 276 34.74 9.82 -8.78
CA ALA A 276 34.25 11.04 -8.18
C ALA A 276 32.98 10.76 -7.37
N MET A 277 32.69 11.58 -6.35
CA MET A 277 31.47 11.41 -5.54
C MET A 277 30.23 11.61 -6.41
N ASP A 278 29.33 10.63 -6.37
CA ASP A 278 28.04 10.69 -7.04
C ASP A 278 27.22 11.87 -6.51
N SER A 279 26.65 12.63 -7.45
CA SER A 279 25.71 13.71 -7.15
C SER A 279 24.29 13.21 -7.43
N PRO A 280 23.32 13.43 -6.52
CA PRO A 280 21.92 13.05 -6.73
C PRO A 280 21.35 13.63 -8.03
N THR A 281 21.65 14.90 -8.31
CA THR A 281 21.21 15.62 -9.51
C THR A 281 21.71 14.95 -10.78
N MET A 282 23.00 14.58 -10.80
CA MET A 282 23.60 13.90 -11.95
C MET A 282 22.99 12.51 -12.16
N LEU A 283 22.77 11.75 -11.09
CA LEU A 283 22.12 10.44 -11.15
C LEU A 283 20.69 10.54 -11.68
N VAL A 284 19.89 11.50 -11.20
CA VAL A 284 18.52 11.70 -11.69
C VAL A 284 18.50 12.13 -13.15
N ARG A 285 19.41 13.02 -13.59
CA ARG A 285 19.50 13.43 -15.00
C ARG A 285 19.94 12.27 -15.90
N ARG A 286 20.88 11.43 -15.44
CA ARG A 286 21.27 10.20 -16.13
C ARG A 286 20.13 9.20 -16.20
N GLY A 287 19.42 9.01 -15.09
CA GLY A 287 18.26 8.13 -15.03
C GLY A 287 17.12 8.61 -15.93
N PHE A 288 16.88 9.91 -16.01
CA PHE A 288 15.93 10.49 -16.96
C PHE A 288 16.35 10.23 -18.43
N ALA A 289 17.63 10.43 -18.77
CA ALA A 289 18.15 10.09 -20.09
C ALA A 289 17.94 8.59 -20.41
N ASN A 290 18.11 7.70 -19.43
CA ASN A 290 17.79 6.28 -19.57
C ASN A 290 16.29 6.03 -19.84
N VAL A 291 15.37 6.75 -19.17
CA VAL A 291 13.93 6.68 -19.46
C VAL A 291 13.64 7.08 -20.91
N VAL A 292 14.18 8.22 -21.37
CA VAL A 292 13.98 8.72 -22.75
C VAL A 292 14.46 7.68 -23.78
N LEU A 293 15.55 6.98 -23.48
CA LEU A 293 16.14 5.95 -24.33
C LEU A 293 15.52 4.54 -24.14
N GLY A 294 14.46 4.41 -23.33
CA GLY A 294 13.73 3.16 -23.12
C GLY A 294 14.41 2.16 -22.16
N ARG A 295 15.45 2.58 -21.43
CA ARG A 295 16.23 1.76 -20.49
C ARG A 295 15.70 1.91 -19.07
N MET A 296 14.50 1.39 -18.83
CA MET A 296 13.79 1.60 -17.57
C MET A 296 14.48 0.96 -16.35
N GLU A 297 15.19 -0.16 -16.53
CA GLU A 297 15.96 -0.80 -15.45
C GLU A 297 17.13 0.06 -14.99
N ASP A 298 17.90 0.61 -15.93
CA ASP A 298 19.03 1.51 -15.66
C ASP A 298 18.55 2.82 -15.01
N ALA A 299 17.41 3.34 -15.48
CA ALA A 299 16.76 4.51 -14.90
C ALA A 299 16.36 4.30 -13.43
N LEU A 300 15.79 3.12 -13.12
CA LEU A 300 15.39 2.77 -11.76
C LEU A 300 16.58 2.62 -10.82
N GLU A 301 17.68 2.05 -11.30
CA GLU A 301 18.93 1.93 -10.54
C GLU A 301 19.51 3.30 -10.19
N ASP A 302 19.58 4.20 -11.17
CA ASP A 302 20.05 5.58 -10.97
C ASP A 302 19.18 6.34 -9.97
N ALA A 303 17.87 6.20 -10.06
CA ALA A 303 16.92 6.84 -9.16
C ALA A 303 17.00 6.29 -7.72
N ARG A 304 17.33 5.01 -7.53
CA ARG A 304 17.58 4.41 -6.20
C ARG A 304 18.90 4.87 -5.59
N ARG A 305 19.94 5.03 -6.40
CA ARG A 305 21.22 5.60 -5.94
C ARG A 305 21.03 7.04 -5.51
N ALA A 306 20.26 7.83 -6.25
CA ALA A 306 19.93 9.20 -5.87
C ALA A 306 19.16 9.27 -4.54
N GLU A 307 18.16 8.39 -4.34
CA GLU A 307 17.45 8.24 -3.05
C GLU A 307 18.41 7.87 -1.92
N GLY A 308 19.37 6.98 -2.16
CA GLY A 308 20.37 6.60 -1.17
C GLY A 308 21.26 7.76 -0.68
N ILE A 309 21.46 8.78 -1.52
CA ILE A 309 22.25 9.97 -1.19
C ILE A 309 21.37 11.06 -0.57
N SER A 310 20.19 11.33 -1.14
CA SER A 310 19.23 12.31 -0.62
C SER A 310 17.82 11.69 -0.51
N PRO A 311 17.51 11.02 0.63
CA PRO A 311 16.24 10.30 0.80
C PRO A 311 14.99 11.21 0.81
N GLU A 312 15.19 12.45 1.25
CA GLU A 312 14.13 13.47 1.37
C GLU A 312 13.90 14.23 0.05
N TRP A 313 14.66 13.93 -1.01
CA TRP A 313 14.54 14.61 -2.29
C TRP A 313 13.41 13.99 -3.14
N PRO A 314 12.31 14.71 -3.42
CA PRO A 314 11.13 14.15 -4.08
C PRO A 314 11.42 13.58 -5.47
N THR A 315 12.30 14.24 -6.22
CA THR A 315 12.61 13.96 -7.64
C THR A 315 13.18 12.57 -7.87
N ALA A 316 13.97 12.05 -6.93
CA ALA A 316 14.44 10.68 -6.98
C ALA A 316 13.28 9.67 -6.92
N HIS A 317 12.29 9.90 -6.06
CA HIS A 317 11.11 9.04 -5.95
C HIS A 317 10.17 9.19 -7.15
N TYR A 318 10.04 10.40 -7.69
CA TYR A 318 9.29 10.64 -8.94
C TYR A 318 9.86 9.85 -10.11
N LEU A 319 11.19 9.87 -10.28
CA LEU A 319 11.87 9.11 -11.33
C LEU A 319 11.75 7.59 -11.13
N GLN A 320 11.80 7.09 -9.89
CA GLN A 320 11.53 5.67 -9.60
C GLN A 320 10.11 5.29 -9.99
N GLY A 321 9.12 6.14 -9.68
CA GLY A 321 7.72 5.92 -10.05
C GLY A 321 7.54 5.78 -11.56
N MET A 322 8.13 6.71 -12.31
CA MET A 322 8.14 6.69 -13.78
C MET A 322 8.79 5.42 -14.35
N ALA A 323 9.97 5.04 -13.86
CA ALA A 323 10.69 3.85 -14.32
C ALA A 323 9.93 2.54 -14.00
N LEU A 324 9.34 2.43 -12.80
CA LEU A 324 8.53 1.27 -12.39
C LEU A 324 7.27 1.11 -13.24
N ILE A 325 6.58 2.21 -13.55
CA ILE A 325 5.43 2.19 -14.47
C ILE A 325 5.89 1.73 -15.86
N GLY A 326 7.03 2.25 -16.35
CA GLY A 326 7.63 1.81 -17.61
C GLY A 326 7.99 0.31 -17.66
N LEU A 327 8.28 -0.30 -16.51
CA LEU A 327 8.52 -1.75 -16.35
C LEU A 327 7.24 -2.58 -16.18
N GLY A 328 6.06 -1.96 -16.18
CA GLY A 328 4.77 -2.62 -15.93
C GLY A 328 4.48 -2.91 -14.46
N MET A 329 5.27 -2.35 -13.54
CA MET A 329 5.06 -2.44 -12.08
C MET A 329 4.19 -1.29 -11.59
N GLU A 330 2.96 -1.18 -12.12
CA GLU A 330 2.08 -0.02 -11.92
C GLU A 330 1.83 0.29 -10.44
N LEU A 331 1.57 -0.70 -9.59
CA LEU A 331 1.27 -0.48 -8.18
C LEU A 331 2.46 0.13 -7.43
N ASP A 332 3.66 -0.42 -7.64
CA ASP A 332 4.88 0.06 -6.99
C ASP A 332 5.26 1.45 -7.51
N GLY A 333 5.01 1.70 -8.81
CA GLY A 333 5.24 2.99 -9.43
C GLY A 333 4.33 4.09 -8.88
N HIS A 334 3.02 3.84 -8.79
CA HIS A 334 2.06 4.79 -8.21
C HIS A 334 2.34 5.06 -6.73
N GLU A 335 2.77 4.04 -5.97
CA GLU A 335 3.16 4.24 -4.58
C GLU A 335 4.40 5.15 -4.46
N LYS A 336 5.39 4.99 -5.33
CA LYS A 336 6.57 5.88 -5.38
C LYS A 336 6.20 7.31 -5.76
N LEU A 337 5.29 7.51 -6.71
CA LEU A 337 4.76 8.85 -7.04
C LEU A 337 4.05 9.50 -5.83
N ARG A 338 3.26 8.73 -5.08
CA ARG A 338 2.57 9.21 -3.87
C ARG A 338 3.56 9.61 -2.76
N ILE A 339 4.64 8.84 -2.58
CA ILE A 339 5.72 9.17 -1.63
C ILE A 339 6.39 10.48 -2.05
N ALA A 340 6.72 10.63 -3.34
CA ALA A 340 7.34 11.83 -3.89
C ALA A 340 6.48 13.08 -3.64
N ALA A 341 5.18 13.02 -3.94
CA ALA A 341 4.24 14.10 -3.72
C ALA A 341 4.15 14.51 -2.24
N SER A 342 4.20 13.54 -1.33
CA SER A 342 4.23 13.81 0.11
C SER A 342 5.51 14.56 0.54
N LEU A 343 6.67 14.18 -0.01
CA LEU A 343 7.95 14.85 0.26
C LEU A 343 7.97 16.28 -0.33
N GLU A 344 7.43 16.48 -1.53
CA GLU A 344 7.30 17.79 -2.18
C GLU A 344 6.41 18.74 -1.37
N ALA A 345 5.28 18.26 -0.87
CA ALA A 345 4.39 19.02 0.01
C ALA A 345 5.06 19.41 1.34
N GLN A 346 5.87 18.52 1.92
CA GLN A 346 6.64 18.81 3.14
C GLN A 346 7.74 19.85 2.91
N ARG A 347 8.36 19.87 1.72
CA ARG A 347 9.42 20.82 1.35
C ARG A 347 8.85 22.22 1.11
N THR A 348 7.70 22.33 0.44
CA THR A 348 7.04 23.60 0.14
C THR A 348 6.36 24.25 1.35
N GLY A 349 5.92 23.47 2.33
CA GLY A 349 5.33 23.98 3.58
C GLY A 349 6.32 24.47 4.65
N ARG A 350 7.64 24.36 4.41
CA ARG A 350 8.71 24.77 5.35
C ARG A 350 9.34 26.14 5.05
N ASN A 351 8.91 26.82 3.98
CA ASN A 351 9.45 28.13 3.56
C ASN A 351 8.64 29.32 4.08
#